data_AF-A0A956U309-F1
#
_entry.id   AF-A0A956U309-F1
#
_cell.length_a   1.000
_cell.length_b   1.000
_cell.length_c   1.000
_cell.angle_alpha   90.00
_cell.angle_beta   90.00
_cell.angle_gamma   90.00
#
_symmetry.space_group_name_H-M   'P 1'
#
loop_
_entity.id
_entity.type
_entity.pdbx_description
1 polymer ?
#
loop_
_entity_poly.entity_id
_entity_poly.type
_entity_poly.pdbx_seq_one_letter_code
_entity_poly.pdbx_strand_id
1 'polypeptide(L)'
;MPGYKQVKEDGFIFLFRYDTVDPTILHIYARHQTSIDDALDLFFETEPKWNEKFKRFENYSDTHGLYWFWRDERKKIVVVITCFRI
;
A
#
# COMPACT_ATOMS: atom_id res chain seq x y z
N MET A 1 -15.31 -11.70 -2.03
CA MET A 1 -13.96 -11.09 -2.15
C MET A 1 -13.63 -10.46 -0.81
N PRO A 2 -12.41 -10.60 -0.27
CA PRO A 2 -12.06 -9.82 0.92
C PRO A 2 -12.23 -8.34 0.59
N GLY A 3 -12.87 -7.59 1.49
CA GLY A 3 -13.04 -6.16 1.32
C GLY A 3 -11.71 -5.40 1.34
N TYR A 4 -11.78 -4.08 1.20
CA TYR A 4 -10.65 -3.20 1.48
C TYR A 4 -10.97 -2.39 2.73
N LYS A 5 -9.97 -2.17 3.58
CA LYS A 5 -10.00 -1.06 4.53
C LYS A 5 -9.68 0.22 3.74
N GLN A 6 -10.54 1.22 3.89
CA GLN A 6 -10.32 2.53 3.30
C GLN A 6 -9.71 3.47 4.34
N VAL A 7 -8.65 4.16 3.96
CA VAL A 7 -8.00 5.19 4.76
C VAL A 7 -7.97 6.46 3.93
N LYS A 8 -8.34 7.59 4.52
CA LYS A 8 -8.33 8.90 3.86
C LYS A 8 -7.23 9.72 4.50
N GLU A 9 -6.26 10.16 3.71
CA GLU A 9 -5.11 10.93 4.18
C GLU A 9 -4.70 11.92 3.08
N ASP A 10 -4.48 13.19 3.42
CA ASP A 10 -4.03 14.26 2.50
C ASP A 10 -4.75 14.34 1.14
N GLY A 11 -6.06 14.08 1.15
CA GLY A 11 -6.91 14.10 -0.04
C GLY A 11 -6.78 12.86 -0.95
N PHE A 12 -6.08 11.83 -0.50
CA PHE A 12 -6.03 10.51 -1.11
C PHE A 12 -6.99 9.54 -0.42
N ILE A 13 -7.39 8.50 -1.14
CA ILE A 13 -8.10 7.34 -0.59
C ILE A 13 -7.25 6.10 -0.81
N PHE A 14 -6.71 5.55 0.26
CA PHE A 14 -5.91 4.34 0.25
C PHE A 14 -6.77 3.12 0.52
N LEU A 15 -6.64 2.11 -0.31
CA LEU A 15 -7.33 0.84 -0.21
C LEU A 15 -6.34 -0.24 0.22
N PHE A 16 -6.45 -0.66 1.47
CA PHE A 16 -5.64 -1.74 2.06
C PHE A 16 -6.41 -3.05 2.02
N ARG A 17 -5.82 -4.10 1.47
CA ARG A 17 -6.45 -5.41 1.39
C ARG A 17 -6.40 -6.12 2.74
N TYR A 18 -7.50 -6.76 3.15
CA TYR A 18 -7.49 -7.74 4.25
C TYR A 18 -6.77 -9.04 3.82
N ASP A 19 -6.19 -9.76 4.77
CA ASP A 19 -5.55 -11.05 4.48
C ASP A 19 -6.58 -12.09 4.00
N THR A 20 -6.14 -13.02 3.15
CA THR A 20 -7.03 -14.04 2.58
C THR A 20 -7.29 -15.21 3.52
N VAL A 21 -6.41 -15.43 4.50
CA VAL A 21 -6.53 -16.50 5.50
C VAL A 21 -7.26 -15.97 6.73
N ASP A 22 -6.87 -14.79 7.22
CA ASP A 22 -7.57 -14.10 8.31
C ASP A 22 -8.09 -12.73 7.83
N PRO A 23 -9.38 -12.63 7.44
CA PRO A 23 -9.95 -11.40 6.91
C PRO A 23 -10.18 -10.32 7.97
N THR A 24 -9.88 -10.57 9.25
CA THR A 24 -9.99 -9.56 10.33
C THR A 24 -8.76 -8.66 10.41
N ILE A 25 -7.65 -9.07 9.80
CA ILE A 25 -6.37 -8.35 9.82
C ILE A 25 -5.94 -7.92 8.41
N LEU A 26 -5.16 -6.85 8.32
CA LEU A 26 -4.64 -6.36 7.04
C LEU A 26 -3.53 -7.26 6.52
N HIS A 27 -3.47 -7.42 5.20
CA HIS A 27 -2.44 -8.21 4.53
C HIS A 27 -1.02 -7.77 4.88
N ILE A 28 -0.79 -6.45 4.93
CA ILE A 28 0.52 -5.86 5.26
C ILE A 28 0.99 -6.25 6.67
N TYR A 29 0.07 -6.26 7.63
CA TYR A 29 0.37 -6.70 8.99
C TYR A 29 0.57 -8.22 9.05
N ALA A 30 -0.38 -8.98 8.50
CA ALA A 30 -0.39 -10.43 8.55
C ALA A 30 0.86 -11.07 7.91
N ARG A 31 1.39 -10.46 6.85
CA ARG A 31 2.51 -11.02 6.06
C ARG A 31 3.84 -10.35 6.31
N HIS A 32 3.84 -9.09 6.72
CA HIS A 32 5.05 -8.29 6.76
C HIS A 32 5.26 -7.52 8.07
N GLN A 33 4.34 -7.65 9.04
CA GLN A 33 4.40 -6.95 10.32
C GLN A 33 4.57 -5.43 10.17
N THR A 34 3.98 -4.87 9.11
CA THR A 34 3.91 -3.44 8.84
C THR A 34 2.51 -2.91 9.11
N SER A 35 2.43 -1.62 9.42
CA SER A 35 1.22 -0.88 9.73
C SER A 35 0.77 -0.02 8.54
N ILE A 36 -0.41 0.61 8.69
CA ILE A 36 -0.87 1.60 7.72
C ILE A 36 0.08 2.79 7.70
N ASP A 37 0.53 3.25 8.87
CA ASP A 37 1.39 4.43 8.99
C ASP A 37 2.73 4.20 8.28
N ASP A 38 3.36 3.03 8.45
CA ASP A 38 4.58 2.66 7.71
C ASP A 38 4.40 2.77 6.17
N ALA A 39 3.21 2.39 5.67
CA ALA A 39 2.89 2.47 4.25
C ALA A 39 2.61 3.90 3.78
N LEU A 40 1.97 4.72 4.61
CA LEU A 40 1.66 6.11 4.28
C LEU A 40 2.92 6.98 4.34
N ASP A 41 3.74 6.82 5.37
CA ASP A 41 5.02 7.50 5.51
C ASP A 41 5.88 7.23 4.26
N LEU A 42 6.01 5.95 3.87
CA LEU A 42 6.80 5.61 2.68
C LEU A 42 6.21 6.18 1.38
N PHE A 43 4.88 6.26 1.27
CA PHE A 43 4.21 6.84 0.11
C PHE A 43 4.48 8.35 -0.02
N PHE A 44 4.46 9.09 1.09
CA PHE A 44 4.60 10.54 1.09
C PHE A 44 6.06 11.02 1.14
N GLU A 45 6.95 10.24 1.75
CA GLU A 45 8.35 10.65 1.97
C GLU A 45 9.31 10.24 0.86
N THR A 46 8.90 9.38 -0.07
CA THR A 46 9.79 8.87 -1.12
C THR A 46 9.20 9.00 -2.52
N GLU A 47 10.07 9.11 -3.52
CA GLU A 47 9.66 9.17 -4.92
C GLU A 47 9.35 7.76 -5.45
N PRO A 48 8.15 7.52 -6.01
CA PRO A 48 7.79 6.21 -6.55
C PRO A 48 8.52 5.92 -7.86
N LYS A 49 8.95 4.67 -8.04
CA LYS A 49 9.46 4.15 -9.32
C LYS A 49 8.44 3.25 -9.98
N TRP A 50 8.13 3.49 -11.24
CA TRP A 50 7.29 2.60 -12.02
C TRP A 50 8.02 1.30 -12.38
N ASN A 51 7.44 0.15 -12.03
CA ASN A 51 7.92 -1.17 -12.41
C ASN A 51 7.09 -1.71 -13.58
N GLU A 52 7.65 -1.62 -14.79
CA GLU A 52 6.98 -2.00 -16.04
C GLU A 52 6.61 -3.48 -16.11
N LYS A 53 7.42 -4.37 -15.50
CA LYS A 53 7.19 -5.81 -15.50
C LYS A 53 5.98 -6.21 -14.67
N PHE A 54 5.81 -5.58 -13.50
CA PHE A 54 4.73 -5.89 -12.58
C PHE A 54 3.57 -4.89 -12.61
N LYS A 55 3.66 -3.86 -13.46
CA LYS A 55 2.65 -2.83 -13.68
C LYS A 55 2.18 -2.18 -12.37
N ARG A 56 3.15 -1.76 -11.55
CA ARG A 56 2.93 -1.13 -10.24
C ARG A 56 4.00 -0.08 -9.96
N PHE A 57 3.70 0.84 -9.05
CA PHE A 57 4.69 1.72 -8.44
C PHE A 57 5.36 1.03 -7.25
N GLU A 58 6.62 1.37 -7.04
CA GLU A 58 7.44 0.88 -5.94
C GLU A 58 8.15 2.06 -5.27
N ASN A 59 7.97 2.17 -3.96
CA ASN A 59 8.67 3.12 -3.09
C ASN A 59 9.62 2.31 -2.20
N TYR A 60 10.80 2.87 -1.92
CA TYR A 60 11.80 2.21 -1.08
C TYR A 60 12.48 3.24 -0.19
N SER A 61 12.70 2.85 1.07
CA SER A 61 13.63 3.48 2.00
C SER A 61 14.71 2.45 2.38
N ASP A 62 15.60 2.82 3.30
CA ASP A 62 16.60 1.90 3.82
C ASP A 62 16.01 0.72 4.60
N THR A 63 14.76 0.84 5.06
CA THR A 63 14.13 -0.13 5.98
C THR A 63 12.86 -0.75 5.43
N HIS A 64 12.20 -0.12 4.46
CA HIS A 64 10.90 -0.55 3.96
C HIS A 64 10.76 -0.46 2.45
N GLY A 65 9.87 -1.29 1.90
CA GLY A 65 9.38 -1.20 0.54
C GLY A 65 7.85 -1.15 0.51
N LEU A 66 7.29 -0.43 -0.46
CA LEU A 66 5.85 -0.30 -0.67
C LEU A 66 5.52 -0.51 -2.15
N TYR A 67 4.54 -1.36 -2.42
CA TYR A 67 4.01 -1.62 -3.75
C TYR A 67 2.56 -1.15 -3.83
N TRP A 68 2.24 -0.36 -4.85
CA TRP A 68 0.91 0.20 -5.03
C TRP A 68 0.61 0.54 -6.50
N PHE A 69 -0.65 0.83 -6.80
CA PHE A 69 -1.05 1.35 -8.10
C PHE A 69 -2.29 2.25 -7.98
N TRP A 70 -2.49 3.12 -8.98
CA TRP A 70 -3.70 3.93 -9.09
C TRP A 70 -4.89 3.06 -9.45
N ARG A 71 -5.94 3.09 -8.62
CA ARG A 71 -7.27 2.65 -9.05
C ARG A 71 -7.96 3.71 -9.88
N ASP A 72 -7.82 4.97 -9.46
CA ASP A 72 -8.34 6.15 -10.14
C ASP A 72 -7.46 7.35 -9.73
N GLU A 73 -6.50 7.69 -10.58
CA GLU A 73 -5.53 8.76 -10.32
C GLU A 73 -6.21 10.13 -10.21
N ARG A 74 -7.22 10.40 -11.04
CA ARG A 74 -7.96 11.67 -11.05
C ARG A 74 -8.70 11.90 -9.73
N LYS A 75 -9.18 10.81 -9.11
CA LYS A 75 -9.81 10.83 -7.79
C LYS A 75 -8.85 10.51 -6.64
N LYS A 76 -7.54 10.40 -6.92
CA LYS A 76 -6.51 10.08 -5.92
C LYS A 76 -6.79 8.79 -5.13
N ILE A 77 -7.30 7.76 -5.80
CA ILE A 77 -7.58 6.46 -5.18
C ILE A 77 -6.42 5.49 -5.46
N VAL A 78 -5.75 5.09 -4.38
CA VAL A 78 -4.57 4.22 -4.38
C VAL A 78 -4.95 2.84 -3.87
N VAL A 79 -4.50 1.79 -4.55
CA VAL A 79 -4.52 0.43 -3.99
C VAL A 79 -3.13 0.11 -3.47
N VAL A 80 -3.05 -0.14 -2.16
CA VAL A 80 -1.83 -0.65 -1.54
C VAL A 80 -1.81 -2.16 -1.74
N ILE A 81 -0.83 -2.64 -2.50
CA ILE A 81 -0.62 -4.08 -2.72
C ILE A 81 0.03 -4.67 -1.47
N THR A 82 1.17 -4.12 -1.06
CA THR A 82 1.89 -4.54 0.14
C THR A 82 2.88 -3.49 0.61
N CYS A 83 3.19 -3.50 1.91
CA CYS A 83 4.29 -2.79 2.54
C CYS A 83 5.11 -3.80 3.35
N PHE A 84 6.43 -3.77 3.28
CA PHE A 84 7.29 -4.79 3.89
C PHE A 84 8.62 -4.22 4.36
N ARG A 85 9.26 -4.91 5.30
CA ARG A 85 10.61 -4.60 5.79
C ARG A 85 11.69 -5.21 4.90
N ILE A 86 12.83 -4.53 4.79
CA ILE A 86 14.02 -4.96 4.03
C ILE A 86 15.10 -5.47 4.98
#